data_AF-A0A3B8L0Y8-F1
#
_entry.id   AF-A0A3B8L0Y8-F1
#
_cell.length_a   1.000
_cell.length_b   1.000
_cell.length_c   1.000
_cell.angle_alpha   90.00
_cell.angle_beta   90.00
_cell.angle_gamma   90.00
#
_symmetry.space_group_name_H-M   'P 1'
#
loop_
_entity.id
_entity.type
_entity.pdbx_description
1 polymer ?
#
loop_
_entity_poly.entity_id
_entity_poly.type
_entity_poly.pdbx_seq_one_letter_code
_entity_poly.pdbx_strand_id
1 'polypeptide(L)'
;MAVPAAFPTSVAVEAPGRMNQMGSTVPGPIRIGAVNYLNSKPLIEGLADDLRRVAPGADLVLDFPSRLADDLGTGHLDVALVPSIECLRDPDYEVVTDACVATQGPVLSVKLYSRVPISQISTLALDEGSRT
;
A
#
# COMPACT_ATOMS: atom_id res chain seq x y z
N MET A 1 -39.06 -20.10 42.53
CA MET A 1 -39.92 -18.99 42.97
C MET A 1 -39.20 -18.25 44.07
N ALA A 2 -39.28 -16.91 44.06
CA ALA A 2 -38.60 -15.92 44.93
C ALA A 2 -37.25 -15.36 44.40
N VAL A 3 -37.35 -14.12 43.92
CA VAL A 3 -36.28 -13.12 43.76
C VAL A 3 -35.84 -12.65 45.15
N PRO A 4 -34.60 -12.18 45.31
CA PRO A 4 -34.39 -11.00 46.15
C PRO A 4 -33.65 -9.89 45.41
N ALA A 5 -34.26 -8.71 45.48
CA ALA A 5 -33.68 -7.43 45.15
C ALA A 5 -32.76 -6.98 46.29
N ALA A 6 -31.60 -6.42 45.95
CA ALA A 6 -30.88 -5.46 46.78
C ALA A 6 -29.88 -4.70 45.90
N PHE A 7 -30.22 -3.47 45.52
CA PHE A 7 -29.29 -2.50 44.98
C PHE A 7 -28.48 -1.90 46.15
N PRO A 8 -27.14 -1.85 46.09
CA PRO A 8 -26.40 -0.89 46.88
C PRO A 8 -26.34 0.46 46.16
N THR A 9 -26.95 1.45 46.81
CA THR A 9 -26.82 2.88 46.56
C THR A 9 -25.45 3.39 47.00
N SER A 10 -24.60 3.77 46.04
CA SER A 10 -23.72 4.95 46.06
C SER A 10 -22.67 4.83 44.95
N VAL A 11 -22.87 5.56 43.85
CA VAL A 11 -21.79 5.86 42.91
C VAL A 11 -21.14 7.13 43.43
N ALA A 12 -19.89 7.04 43.86
CA ALA A 12 -19.06 8.21 44.11
C ALA A 12 -18.86 8.93 42.77
N VAL A 13 -19.18 10.23 42.74
CA VAL A 13 -18.92 11.10 41.59
C VAL A 13 -17.42 11.36 41.58
N GLU A 14 -16.68 10.65 40.72
CA GLU A 14 -15.32 11.03 40.37
C GLU A 14 -15.34 12.35 39.59
N ALA A 15 -14.45 13.26 39.98
CA ALA A 15 -14.22 14.55 39.33
C ALA A 15 -13.98 14.38 37.82
N PRO A 16 -14.31 15.38 36.97
CA PRO A 16 -14.09 15.28 35.54
C PRO A 16 -12.59 15.13 35.26
N GLY A 17 -12.18 13.89 35.02
CA GLY A 17 -10.88 13.55 34.47
C GLY A 17 -10.71 14.33 33.18
N ARG A 18 -9.54 14.96 33.04
CA ARG A 18 -9.13 15.72 31.85
C ARG A 18 -9.52 14.95 30.61
N MET A 19 -10.48 15.50 29.86
CA MET A 19 -10.78 15.10 28.50
C MET A 19 -9.47 15.22 27.72
N ASN A 20 -8.76 14.12 27.54
CA ASN A 20 -7.63 14.08 26.63
C ASN A 20 -8.20 14.51 25.29
N GLN A 21 -7.77 15.69 24.85
CA GLN A 21 -8.07 16.20 23.54
C GLN A 21 -7.58 15.13 22.57
N MET A 22 -8.50 14.35 21.98
CA MET A 22 -8.22 13.67 20.73
C MET A 22 -7.90 14.79 19.75
N GLY A 23 -6.62 15.06 19.59
CA GLY A 23 -6.13 15.92 18.52
C GLY A 23 -6.76 15.37 17.26
N SER A 24 -7.58 16.19 16.61
CA SER A 24 -7.89 16.02 15.21
C SER A 24 -6.54 16.11 14.50
N THR A 25 -5.86 14.96 14.36
CA THR A 25 -4.81 14.82 13.37
C THR A 25 -5.56 14.86 12.07
N VAL A 26 -5.67 16.04 11.47
CA VAL A 26 -5.93 16.11 10.04
C VAL A 26 -4.86 15.20 9.42
N PRO A 27 -5.24 14.07 8.79
CA PRO A 27 -4.25 13.21 8.19
C PRO A 27 -3.40 14.06 7.26
N GLY A 28 -2.09 13.85 7.30
CA GLY A 28 -1.20 14.49 6.34
C GLY A 28 -1.64 14.21 4.90
N PRO A 29 -1.08 14.93 3.93
CA PRO A 29 -1.34 14.64 2.52
C PRO A 29 -1.11 13.15 2.22
N ILE A 30 -2.03 12.51 1.51
CA ILE A 30 -1.92 11.10 1.13
C ILE A 30 -0.80 10.98 0.09
N ARG A 31 0.16 10.09 0.32
CA ARG A 31 1.31 9.85 -0.55
C ARG A 31 1.09 8.59 -1.37
N ILE A 32 0.99 8.76 -2.69
CA ILE A 32 0.58 7.74 -3.63
C ILE A 32 1.75 7.40 -4.55
N GLY A 33 2.19 6.15 -4.52
CA GLY A 33 3.23 5.62 -5.39
C GLY A 33 2.68 5.01 -6.67
N ALA A 34 3.25 5.37 -7.82
CA ALA A 34 2.87 4.84 -9.11
C ALA A 34 4.11 4.45 -9.94
N VAL A 35 4.00 3.31 -10.65
CA VAL A 35 5.11 2.80 -11.46
C VAL A 35 5.27 3.62 -12.73
N ASN A 36 6.49 4.04 -13.04
CA ASN A 36 6.81 4.76 -14.28
C ASN A 36 7.24 3.83 -15.44
N TYR A 37 6.45 2.80 -15.71
CA TYR A 37 6.66 1.89 -16.84
C TYR A 37 5.59 2.04 -17.90
N LEU A 38 5.92 1.66 -19.13
CA LEU A 38 5.00 1.79 -20.25
C LEU A 38 3.71 0.97 -20.05
N ASN A 39 3.81 -0.18 -19.38
CA ASN A 39 2.67 -1.05 -19.09
C ASN A 39 1.73 -0.51 -18.00
N SER A 40 2.22 0.35 -17.09
CA SER A 40 1.41 1.01 -16.07
C SER A 40 0.90 2.38 -16.51
N LYS A 41 1.45 2.96 -17.58
CA LYS A 41 1.04 4.28 -18.09
C LYS A 41 -0.49 4.44 -18.25
N PRO A 42 -1.24 3.47 -18.81
CA PRO A 42 -2.70 3.61 -18.92
C PRO A 42 -3.43 3.72 -17.58
N LEU A 43 -2.84 3.24 -16.47
CA LEU A 43 -3.42 3.31 -15.13
C LEU A 43 -3.20 4.67 -14.46
N ILE A 44 -2.16 5.40 -14.86
CA ILE A 44 -1.71 6.63 -14.18
C ILE A 44 -1.94 7.89 -15.03
N GLU A 45 -2.31 7.73 -16.30
CA GLU A 45 -2.65 8.83 -17.19
C GLU A 45 -3.83 9.62 -16.63
N GLY A 46 -3.66 10.94 -16.44
CA GLY A 46 -4.68 11.81 -15.84
C GLY A 46 -4.81 11.72 -14.31
N LEU A 47 -4.17 10.75 -13.66
CA LEU A 47 -4.30 10.52 -12.21
C LEU A 47 -3.92 11.76 -11.39
N ALA A 48 -2.86 12.48 -11.77
CA ALA A 48 -2.45 13.69 -11.06
C ALA A 48 -3.52 14.81 -11.10
N ASP A 49 -4.25 14.94 -12.20
CA ASP A 49 -5.32 15.95 -12.33
C ASP A 49 -6.58 15.52 -11.60
N ASP A 50 -6.88 14.21 -11.61
CA ASP A 50 -7.97 13.64 -10.84
C ASP A 50 -7.72 13.77 -9.34
N LEU A 51 -6.52 13.47 -8.85
CA LEU A 51 -6.13 13.64 -7.45
C LEU A 51 -6.26 15.09 -7.00
N ARG A 52 -5.85 16.06 -7.83
CA ARG A 52 -6.05 17.49 -7.53
C ARG A 52 -7.52 17.87 -7.32
N ARG A 53 -8.44 17.15 -7.97
CA ARG A 53 -9.89 17.38 -7.86
C ARG A 53 -10.52 16.64 -6.67
N VAL A 54 -10.15 15.38 -6.43
CA VAL A 54 -10.84 14.50 -5.46
C VAL A 54 -10.12 14.39 -4.12
N ALA A 55 -8.81 14.63 -4.08
CA ALA A 55 -7.98 14.58 -2.88
C ALA A 55 -6.96 15.75 -2.89
N PRO A 56 -7.42 17.00 -2.69
CA PRO A 56 -6.53 18.15 -2.68
C PRO A 56 -5.40 17.98 -1.66
N GLY A 57 -4.16 18.12 -2.13
CA GLY A 57 -2.97 17.93 -1.31
C GLY A 57 -2.36 16.53 -1.37
N ALA A 58 -2.98 15.55 -2.04
CA ALA A 58 -2.33 14.26 -2.28
C ALA A 58 -1.05 14.42 -3.12
N ASP A 59 0.00 13.69 -2.75
CA ASP A 59 1.29 13.69 -3.41
C ASP A 59 1.43 12.42 -4.27
N LEU A 60 1.70 12.59 -5.56
CA LEU A 60 1.95 11.48 -6.49
C LEU A 60 3.46 11.33 -6.74
N VAL A 61 4.00 10.16 -6.40
CA VAL A 61 5.41 9.78 -6.57
C VAL A 61 5.52 8.74 -7.69
N LEU A 62 6.41 8.99 -8.66
CA LEU A 62 6.69 8.06 -9.75
C LEU A 62 8.08 7.45 -9.58
N ASP A 63 8.16 6.13 -9.44
CA ASP A 63 9.43 5.40 -9.27
C ASP A 63 9.34 3.95 -9.81
N PHE A 64 10.41 3.17 -9.62
CA PHE A 64 10.47 1.75 -9.92
C PHE A 64 9.69 0.93 -8.90
N PRO A 65 9.09 -0.22 -9.30
CA PRO A 65 8.30 -1.05 -8.39
C PRO A 65 9.08 -1.47 -7.14
N SER A 66 10.38 -1.73 -7.30
CA SER A 66 11.27 -2.06 -6.19
C SER A 66 11.33 -0.94 -5.16
N ARG A 67 11.52 0.33 -5.57
CA ARG A 67 11.58 1.49 -4.67
C ARG A 67 10.24 1.79 -4.02
N LEU A 68 9.16 1.72 -4.78
CA LEU A 68 7.80 1.90 -4.27
C LEU A 68 7.46 0.87 -3.17
N ALA A 69 7.92 -0.38 -3.32
CA ALA A 69 7.75 -1.40 -2.28
C ALA A 69 8.52 -1.07 -0.99
N ASP A 70 9.78 -0.60 -1.10
CA ASP A 70 10.56 -0.16 0.06
C ASP A 70 9.89 1.02 0.77
N ASP A 71 9.44 2.01 0.00
CA ASP A 71 8.83 3.23 0.53
C ASP A 71 7.46 2.95 1.15
N LEU A 72 6.69 2.00 0.61
CA LEU A 72 5.46 1.52 1.25
C LEU A 72 5.78 0.81 2.57
N GLY A 73 6.75 -0.11 2.57
CA GLY A 73 7.12 -0.89 3.78
C GLY A 73 7.76 -0.06 4.89
N THR A 74 8.32 1.10 4.56
CA THR A 74 8.88 2.04 5.53
C THR A 74 7.90 3.15 5.93
N GLY A 75 6.68 3.17 5.37
CA GLY A 75 5.67 4.18 5.66
C GLY A 75 5.94 5.55 5.01
N HIS A 76 6.83 5.63 4.03
CA HIS A 76 7.02 6.81 3.19
C HIS A 76 5.91 6.99 2.16
N LEU A 77 5.21 5.92 1.79
CA LEU A 77 4.00 5.92 0.98
C LEU A 77 2.81 5.37 1.77
N ASP A 78 1.61 5.84 1.46
CA ASP A 78 0.36 5.36 2.06
C ASP A 78 -0.36 4.35 1.15
N VAL A 79 -0.24 4.53 -0.17
CA VAL A 79 -0.80 3.65 -1.21
C VAL A 79 0.21 3.55 -2.33
N ALA A 80 0.43 2.37 -2.90
CA ALA A 80 1.34 2.25 -4.05
C ALA A 80 0.95 1.12 -5.00
N LEU A 81 1.23 1.32 -6.30
CA LEU A 81 1.25 0.24 -7.28
C LEU A 81 2.54 -0.58 -7.11
N VAL A 82 2.45 -1.67 -6.35
CA VAL A 82 3.59 -2.55 -6.01
C VAL A 82 3.43 -3.94 -6.62
N PRO A 83 4.51 -4.75 -6.69
CA PRO A 83 4.41 -6.16 -7.08
C PRO A 83 3.43 -6.93 -6.19
N SER A 84 2.65 -7.84 -6.77
CA SER A 84 1.62 -8.59 -6.03
C SER A 84 2.17 -9.44 -4.88
N ILE A 85 3.45 -9.80 -4.92
CA ILE A 85 4.12 -10.54 -3.85
C ILE A 85 4.20 -9.73 -2.54
N GLU A 86 4.20 -8.40 -2.60
CA GLU A 86 4.26 -7.55 -1.41
C GLU A 86 3.01 -7.74 -0.54
N CYS A 87 1.82 -7.81 -1.15
CA CYS A 87 0.57 -8.09 -0.45
C CYS A 87 0.50 -9.50 0.15
N LEU A 88 1.38 -10.41 -0.28
CA LEU A 88 1.50 -11.75 0.29
C LEU A 88 2.57 -11.83 1.39
N ARG A 89 3.49 -10.86 1.45
CA ARG A 89 4.58 -10.81 2.43
C ARG A 89 4.16 -10.11 3.71
N ASP A 90 3.30 -9.10 3.62
CA ASP A 90 2.82 -8.34 4.77
C ASP A 90 1.29 -8.47 4.90
N PRO A 91 0.77 -9.09 5.98
CA PRO A 91 -0.67 -9.24 6.19
C PRO A 91 -1.38 -7.92 6.51
N ASP A 92 -0.65 -6.85 6.84
CA ASP A 92 -1.21 -5.53 7.12
C ASP A 92 -1.52 -4.75 5.82
N TYR A 93 -1.08 -5.24 4.66
CA TYR A 93 -1.41 -4.65 3.36
C TYR A 93 -2.81 -5.04 2.89
N GLU A 94 -3.52 -4.07 2.32
CA GLU A 94 -4.82 -4.23 1.71
C GLU A 94 -4.79 -3.86 0.23
N VAL A 95 -5.41 -4.69 -0.62
CA VAL A 95 -5.63 -4.38 -2.03
C VAL A 95 -6.88 -3.50 -2.16
N VAL A 96 -6.68 -2.22 -2.50
CA VAL A 96 -7.74 -1.20 -2.50
C VAL A 96 -8.53 -1.09 -3.82
N THR A 97 -8.10 -1.79 -4.87
CA THR A 97 -8.71 -1.73 -6.21
C THR A 97 -8.44 -3.01 -7.00
N ASP A 98 -9.30 -3.30 -7.98
CA ASP A 98 -9.11 -4.36 -8.98
C ASP A 98 -8.24 -3.90 -10.19
N ALA A 99 -7.85 -2.62 -10.25
CA ALA A 99 -6.91 -2.10 -11.23
C ALA A 99 -5.50 -2.67 -11.01
N CYS A 100 -4.98 -3.42 -11.99
CA CYS A 100 -3.66 -4.05 -11.89
C CYS A 100 -2.98 -4.18 -13.25
N VAL A 101 -1.66 -4.44 -13.22
CA VAL A 101 -0.89 -4.84 -14.41
C VAL A 101 -0.78 -6.36 -14.43
N ALA A 102 -1.53 -7.01 -15.32
CA ALA A 102 -1.57 -8.45 -15.45
C ALA A 102 -1.66 -8.89 -16.92
N THR A 103 -1.38 -10.17 -17.19
CA THR A 103 -1.58 -10.76 -18.51
C THR A 103 -2.06 -12.21 -18.39
N GLN A 104 -2.74 -12.69 -19.43
CA GLN A 104 -3.03 -14.11 -19.65
C GLN A 104 -2.16 -14.57 -20.83
N GLY A 105 -1.09 -15.30 -20.54
CA GLY A 105 -0.09 -15.69 -21.54
C GLY A 105 1.16 -14.77 -21.54
N PRO A 106 1.82 -14.57 -22.69
CA PRO A 106 3.08 -13.83 -22.74
C PRO A 106 2.94 -12.34 -22.34
N VAL A 107 3.75 -11.88 -21.39
CA VAL A 107 3.80 -10.46 -20.94
C VAL A 107 4.71 -9.58 -21.82
N LEU A 108 5.60 -10.21 -22.58
CA LEU A 108 6.59 -9.60 -23.49
C LEU A 108 7.61 -8.63 -22.86
N SER A 109 7.38 -8.07 -21.67
CA SER A 109 8.27 -7.14 -20.96
C SER A 109 9.13 -7.77 -19.87
N VAL A 110 8.84 -9.00 -19.45
CA VAL A 110 9.65 -9.78 -18.50
C VAL A 110 10.32 -10.91 -19.28
N LYS A 111 11.65 -10.96 -19.26
CA LYS A 111 12.45 -11.85 -20.12
C LYS A 111 13.66 -12.39 -19.38
N LEU A 112 13.97 -13.66 -19.62
CA LEU A 112 15.25 -14.25 -19.26
C LEU A 112 16.12 -14.36 -20.51
N TYR A 113 17.25 -13.66 -20.50
CA TYR A 113 18.27 -13.78 -21.55
C TYR A 113 19.39 -14.69 -21.08
N SER A 114 19.80 -15.64 -21.94
CA SER A 114 20.88 -16.56 -21.62
C SER A 114 21.73 -16.87 -22.84
N ARG A 115 23.04 -17.05 -22.61
CA ARG A 115 24.00 -17.54 -23.62
C ARG A 115 24.13 -19.06 -23.62
N VAL A 116 23.49 -19.73 -22.66
CA VAL A 116 23.48 -21.19 -22.47
C VAL A 116 22.05 -21.70 -22.30
N PRO A 117 21.76 -22.99 -22.53
CA PRO A 117 20.48 -23.58 -22.15
C PRO A 117 20.14 -23.31 -20.68
N ILE A 118 18.85 -23.13 -20.37
CA ILE A 118 18.38 -22.76 -19.01
C ILE A 118 18.89 -23.74 -17.94
N SER A 119 18.94 -25.04 -18.25
CA SER A 119 19.43 -26.08 -17.34
C SER A 119 20.91 -25.98 -16.97
N GLN A 120 21.68 -25.12 -17.65
CA GLN A 120 23.10 -24.90 -17.41
C GLN A 120 23.39 -23.56 -16.73
N ILE A 121 22.36 -22.78 -16.40
CA ILE A 121 22.50 -21.50 -15.68
C ILE A 121 22.85 -21.81 -14.21
N SER A 122 24.02 -21.36 -13.76
CA SER A 122 24.46 -21.46 -12.35
C SER A 122 24.27 -20.17 -11.56
N THR A 123 24.24 -19.02 -12.24
CA THR A 123 24.10 -17.69 -11.63
C THR A 123 23.22 -16.81 -12.50
N LEU A 124 22.38 -15.99 -11.87
CA LEU A 124 21.52 -15.01 -12.54
C LEU A 124 21.90 -13.60 -12.11
N ALA A 125 22.02 -12.68 -13.06
CA ALA A 125 22.06 -11.25 -12.78
C ALA A 125 20.63 -10.70 -12.82
N LEU A 126 20.31 -9.79 -11.91
CA LEU A 126 19.02 -9.11 -11.82
C LEU A 126 19.17 -7.66 -12.31
N ASP A 127 18.16 -7.14 -12.99
CA ASP A 127 18.09 -5.71 -13.27
C ASP A 127 17.66 -4.92 -12.01
N GLU A 128 17.93 -3.61 -11.99
CA GLU A 128 17.68 -2.75 -10.82
C GLU A 128 16.18 -2.58 -10.46
N GLY A 129 15.28 -2.77 -11.43
CA GLY A 129 13.83 -2.72 -11.24
C GLY A 129 13.24 -4.04 -10.74
N SER A 130 13.98 -5.15 -10.90
CA SER A 130 13.57 -6.49 -10.52
C SER A 130 14.08 -6.86 -9.12
N ARG A 131 13.16 -6.93 -8.15
CA ARG A 131 13.38 -7.68 -6.89
C ARG A 131 12.97 -9.14 -7.08
N THR A 132 13.80 -10.07 -6.61
CA THR A 132 13.43 -11.48 -6.39
C THR A 132 13.19 -11.72 -4.91
#